data_AF-A0AA86QPY9-F1
#
_entry.id   AF-A0AA86QPY9-F1
#
_cell.length_a   1.000
_cell.length_b   1.000
_cell.length_c   1.000
_cell.angle_alpha   90.00
_cell.angle_beta   90.00
_cell.angle_gamma   90.00
#
_symmetry.space_group_name_H-M   'P 1'
#
loop_
_entity.id
_entity.type
_entity.pdbx_description
1 polymer ?
#
loop_
_entity_poly.entity_id
_entity_poly.type
_entity_poly.pdbx_seq_one_letter_code
_entity_poly.pdbx_strand_id
1 'polypeptide(L)'
;MKVGVFIGSITGNTENFAHIIMDELKQLDSTLQFEVYMINIEMNKKNTKPDYQYPNCDAYLFGAYADWYTIPVFVRQYLEAMPSANLSGKYVMTFSTCGSNMRNMRYVFEQILTAHGALPVTYVSAIYPGNYVHIQMAYANVVKNQKMVDLKKNCAEFVHALKTNTYIRTQQTKSCTQGFTDRMQQKAIPIIFKIDSACIGCGTCVRNCPSGILSIENKKAVFTEQEKCVGCYACFQKCPVHAVVDEKKKLAKIQQYKFDAKLIKK
;
A
#
# COMPACT_ATOMS: atom_id res chain seq x y z
N MET A 1 5.17 20.62 14.77
CA MET A 1 5.01 20.55 13.30
C MET A 1 4.06 19.43 12.97
N LYS A 2 3.01 19.68 12.17
CA LYS A 2 1.99 18.70 11.80
C LYS A 2 2.39 17.93 10.55
N VAL A 3 2.47 16.60 10.66
CA VAL A 3 2.86 15.69 9.58
C VAL A 3 1.67 14.80 9.22
N GLY A 4 1.20 14.89 7.98
CA GLY A 4 0.13 14.02 7.48
C GLY A 4 0.69 12.69 6.99
N VAL A 5 0.13 11.57 7.45
CA VAL A 5 0.60 10.20 7.13
C VAL A 5 -0.49 9.45 6.37
N PHE A 6 -0.26 9.20 5.09
CA PHE A 6 -1.24 8.61 4.18
C PHE A 6 -0.83 7.19 3.77
N ILE A 7 -1.68 6.21 4.06
CA ILE A 7 -1.31 4.80 4.03
C ILE A 7 -2.29 3.98 3.18
N GLY A 8 -1.80 3.37 2.10
CA GLY A 8 -2.50 2.32 1.38
C GLY A 8 -2.08 0.93 1.87
N SER A 9 -2.93 0.25 2.65
CA SER A 9 -2.63 -1.10 3.18
C SER A 9 -3.80 -2.06 3.09
N ILE A 10 -3.52 -3.33 2.78
CA ILE A 10 -4.52 -4.42 2.81
C ILE A 10 -4.38 -5.24 4.09
N THR A 11 -3.20 -5.78 4.37
CA THR A 11 -2.96 -6.75 5.45
C THR A 11 -2.47 -6.12 6.76
N GLY A 12 -2.30 -4.80 6.79
CA GLY A 12 -1.80 -4.06 7.96
C GLY A 12 -0.27 -3.94 8.02
N ASN A 13 0.47 -4.58 7.10
CA ASN A 13 1.94 -4.50 7.09
C ASN A 13 2.45 -3.06 6.89
N THR A 14 1.87 -2.35 5.92
CA THR A 14 2.27 -0.97 5.59
C THR A 14 1.88 0.00 6.71
N GLU A 15 0.74 -0.25 7.35
CA GLU A 15 0.28 0.52 8.51
C GLU A 15 1.22 0.34 9.69
N ASN A 16 1.57 -0.89 10.03
CA ASN A 16 2.57 -1.16 11.07
C ASN A 16 3.94 -0.53 10.75
N PHE A 17 4.38 -0.62 9.50
CA PHE A 17 5.64 0.00 9.10
C PHE A 17 5.60 1.54 9.24
N ALA A 18 4.45 2.16 8.97
CA ALA A 18 4.25 3.58 9.23
C ALA A 18 4.41 3.92 10.72
N HIS A 19 3.88 3.09 11.63
CA HIS A 19 4.07 3.29 13.08
C HIS A 19 5.55 3.23 13.48
N ILE A 20 6.31 2.28 12.96
CA ILE A 20 7.75 2.19 13.20
C ILE A 20 8.48 3.44 12.70
N ILE A 21 8.13 3.93 11.52
CA ILE A 21 8.71 5.17 10.96
C ILE A 21 8.35 6.38 11.85
N MET A 22 7.09 6.49 12.28
CA MET A 22 6.66 7.57 13.16
C MET A 22 7.39 7.54 14.50
N ASP A 23 7.61 6.35 15.07
CA ASP A 23 8.36 6.20 16.33
C ASP A 23 9.83 6.61 16.17
N GLU A 24 10.49 6.20 15.09
CA GLU A 24 11.87 6.63 14.78
C GLU A 24 11.95 8.15 14.57
N LEU A 25 11.00 8.75 13.84
CA LEU A 25 10.93 10.19 13.64
C LEU A 25 10.70 10.95 14.94
N LYS A 26 9.83 10.45 15.83
CA LYS A 26 9.59 11.05 17.16
C LYS A 26 10.81 11.00 18.07
N GLN A 27 11.65 9.97 17.95
CA GLN A 27 12.91 9.89 18.69
C GLN A 27 13.91 10.98 18.25
N LEU A 28 13.89 11.35 16.97
CA LEU A 28 14.76 12.37 16.39
C LEU A 28 14.22 13.80 16.58
N ASP A 29 12.90 13.94 16.63
CA ASP A 29 12.21 15.20 16.90
C ASP A 29 10.85 14.95 17.58
N SER A 30 10.82 15.18 18.90
CA SER A 30 9.61 14.99 19.71
C SER A 30 8.52 16.04 19.45
N THR A 31 8.79 17.11 18.68
CA THR A 31 7.82 18.15 18.33
C THR A 31 6.93 17.79 17.13
N LEU A 32 7.19 16.66 16.48
CA LEU A 32 6.40 16.15 15.37
C LEU A 32 5.07 15.57 15.85
N GLN A 33 3.98 16.07 15.27
CA GLN A 33 2.62 15.59 15.52
C GLN A 33 2.10 14.91 14.25
N PHE A 34 1.66 13.66 14.36
CA PHE A 34 1.25 12.86 13.20
C PHE A 34 -0.27 12.69 13.15
N GLU A 35 -0.84 12.89 11.97
CA GLU A 35 -2.23 12.57 11.68
C GLU A 35 -2.29 11.50 10.59
N VAL A 36 -2.96 10.38 10.89
CA VAL A 36 -2.95 9.20 10.02
C VAL A 36 -4.24 9.10 9.22
N TYR A 37 -4.09 8.89 7.92
CA TYR A 37 -5.16 8.78 6.94
C TYR A 37 -5.00 7.49 6.13
N MET A 38 -5.98 6.59 6.22
CA MET A 38 -5.98 5.38 5.41
C MET A 38 -6.52 5.69 4.02
N ILE A 39 -5.71 5.43 3.00
CA ILE A 39 -6.16 5.46 1.61
C ILE A 39 -6.84 4.11 1.36
N ASN A 40 -8.15 4.14 1.16
CA ASN A 40 -8.96 2.95 0.95
C ASN A 40 -9.60 2.95 -0.43
N ILE A 41 -9.80 1.75 -0.96
CA ILE A 41 -10.40 1.54 -2.29
C ILE A 41 -11.81 2.16 -2.41
N GLU A 42 -12.58 2.15 -1.32
CA GLU A 42 -13.94 2.72 -1.30
C GLU A 42 -13.98 4.20 -1.66
N MET A 43 -12.91 4.94 -1.37
CA MET A 43 -12.80 6.36 -1.69
C MET A 43 -12.91 6.60 -3.21
N ASN A 44 -12.55 5.61 -4.02
CA ASN A 44 -12.49 5.72 -5.49
C ASN A 44 -13.76 5.20 -6.18
N LYS A 45 -14.68 4.55 -5.45
CA LYS A 45 -15.89 3.93 -6.03
C LYS A 45 -17.00 4.91 -6.41
N LYS A 46 -16.97 6.13 -5.86
CA LYS A 46 -17.87 7.21 -6.28
C LYS A 46 -17.33 7.75 -7.61
N ASN A 47 -17.63 7.06 -8.73
CA ASN A 47 -17.17 7.35 -10.10
C ASN A 47 -17.30 8.82 -10.55
N THR A 48 -18.06 9.64 -9.83
CA THR A 48 -18.28 11.07 -10.11
C THR A 48 -17.70 12.02 -9.06
N LYS A 49 -17.37 11.55 -7.84
CA LYS A 49 -16.80 12.39 -6.78
C LYS A 49 -16.12 11.55 -5.69
N PRO A 50 -14.81 11.24 -5.85
CA PRO A 50 -14.06 10.55 -4.81
C PRO A 50 -14.10 11.30 -3.47
N ASP A 51 -14.16 10.56 -2.37
CA ASP A 51 -14.29 11.12 -1.02
C ASP A 51 -12.91 11.27 -0.36
N TYR A 52 -12.05 12.07 -0.99
CA TYR A 52 -10.67 12.25 -0.56
C TYR A 52 -10.55 13.33 0.51
N GLN A 53 -9.75 13.06 1.54
CA GLN A 53 -9.44 14.02 2.59
C GLN A 53 -8.00 14.52 2.42
N TYR A 54 -7.83 15.79 2.08
CA TYR A 54 -6.52 16.43 1.92
C TYR A 54 -6.29 17.50 2.99
N PRO A 55 -6.09 17.13 4.26
CA PRO A 55 -5.73 18.08 5.30
C PRO A 55 -4.42 18.78 4.94
N ASN A 56 -4.37 20.09 5.15
CA ASN A 56 -3.14 20.84 5.01
C ASN A 56 -2.20 20.50 6.17
N CYS A 57 -0.99 20.05 5.86
CA CYS A 57 0.05 19.70 6.82
C CYS A 57 1.35 20.44 6.50
N ASP A 58 2.27 20.48 7.45
CA ASP A 58 3.59 21.10 7.28
C ASP A 58 4.51 20.21 6.45
N ALA A 59 4.37 18.90 6.59
CA ALA A 59 5.07 17.87 5.82
C ALA A 59 4.20 16.61 5.67
N TYR A 60 4.62 15.69 4.80
CA TYR A 60 3.83 14.50 4.48
C TYR A 60 4.65 13.21 4.47
N LEU A 61 4.01 12.12 4.88
CA LEU A 61 4.45 10.75 4.70
C LEU A 61 3.45 10.03 3.78
N PHE A 62 3.91 9.42 2.70
CA PHE A 62 3.06 8.58 1.84
C PHE A 62 3.60 7.16 1.77
N GLY A 63 2.76 6.17 2.01
CA GLY A 63 3.19 4.79 1.90
C GLY A 63 2.15 3.82 1.37
N ALA A 64 2.65 2.81 0.67
CA ALA A 64 1.84 1.77 0.05
C ALA A 64 2.56 0.41 0.02
N TYR A 65 1.79 -0.68 -0.04
CA TYR A 65 2.35 -1.97 -0.41
C TYR A 65 2.68 -2.00 -1.90
N ALA A 66 3.70 -2.77 -2.29
CA ALA A 66 4.05 -2.94 -3.69
C ALA A 66 3.05 -3.88 -4.40
N ASP A 67 2.58 -3.45 -5.55
CA ASP A 67 1.76 -4.22 -6.47
C ASP A 67 2.47 -4.29 -7.82
N TRP A 68 3.02 -5.46 -8.18
CA TRP A 68 3.81 -5.64 -9.41
C TRP A 68 4.89 -4.57 -9.63
N TYR A 69 5.67 -4.27 -8.58
CA TYR A 69 6.76 -3.29 -8.60
C TYR A 69 6.33 -1.82 -8.76
N THR A 70 5.03 -1.53 -8.64
CA THR A 70 4.45 -0.18 -8.65
C THR A 70 3.47 0.00 -7.48
N ILE A 71 2.97 1.22 -7.28
CA ILE A 71 1.96 1.49 -6.25
C ILE A 71 0.58 0.98 -6.71
N PRO A 72 -0.32 0.60 -5.79
CA PRO A 72 -1.66 0.17 -6.13
C PRO A 72 -2.42 1.27 -6.85
N VAL A 73 -3.27 0.90 -7.83
CA VAL A 73 -4.03 1.86 -8.66
C VAL A 73 -4.82 2.85 -7.80
N PHE A 74 -5.44 2.39 -6.72
CA PHE A 74 -6.24 3.27 -5.87
C PHE A 74 -5.38 4.32 -5.12
N VAL A 75 -4.14 3.98 -4.76
CA VAL A 75 -3.18 4.91 -4.15
C VAL A 75 -2.70 5.91 -5.19
N ARG A 76 -2.39 5.44 -6.41
CA ARG A 76 -2.01 6.31 -7.52
C ARG A 76 -3.08 7.37 -7.78
N GLN A 77 -4.32 6.95 -7.96
CA GLN A 77 -5.46 7.85 -8.21
C GLN A 77 -5.64 8.86 -7.07
N TYR A 78 -5.44 8.44 -5.83
CA TYR A 78 -5.49 9.33 -4.67
C TYR A 78 -4.42 10.41 -4.72
N LEU A 79 -3.18 10.05 -5.06
CA LEU A 79 -2.06 10.99 -5.14
C LEU A 79 -2.20 11.95 -6.33
N GLU A 80 -2.57 11.43 -7.50
CA GLU A 80 -2.76 12.23 -8.73
C GLU A 80 -3.93 13.23 -8.59
N ALA A 81 -4.93 12.91 -7.75
CA ALA A 81 -6.04 13.81 -7.45
C ALA A 81 -5.77 14.83 -6.33
N MET A 82 -4.64 14.71 -5.63
CA MET A 82 -4.31 15.62 -4.53
C MET A 82 -4.03 17.03 -5.08
N PRO A 83 -4.70 18.09 -4.56
CA PRO A 83 -4.45 19.44 -5.06
C PRO A 83 -2.99 19.84 -4.85
N SER A 84 -2.36 20.42 -5.88
CA SER A 84 -0.96 20.88 -5.77
C SER A 84 -0.77 21.93 -4.67
N ALA A 85 -1.81 22.68 -4.30
CA ALA A 85 -1.78 23.59 -3.16
C ALA A 85 -1.46 22.90 -1.82
N ASN A 86 -1.81 21.62 -1.66
CA ASN A 86 -1.46 20.86 -0.47
C ASN A 86 0.00 20.41 -0.44
N LEU A 87 0.64 20.26 -1.60
CA LEU A 87 1.94 19.60 -1.77
C LEU A 87 3.07 20.54 -2.19
N SER A 88 2.78 21.64 -2.86
CA SER A 88 3.78 22.55 -3.41
C SER A 88 4.71 23.10 -2.33
N GLY A 89 6.01 22.88 -2.49
CA GLY A 89 7.05 23.28 -1.54
C GLY A 89 7.09 22.46 -0.24
N LYS A 90 6.27 21.40 -0.11
CA LYS A 90 6.19 20.59 1.10
C LYS A 90 7.20 19.46 1.06
N TYR A 91 7.89 19.24 2.18
CA TYR A 91 8.79 18.11 2.36
C TYR A 91 8.00 16.81 2.47
N VAL A 92 8.45 15.79 1.76
CA VAL A 92 7.80 14.48 1.71
C VAL A 92 8.79 13.37 1.94
N MET A 93 8.48 12.45 2.85
CA MET A 93 9.12 11.12 2.89
C MET A 93 8.12 10.09 2.37
N THR A 94 8.63 9.10 1.64
CA THR A 94 7.79 8.00 1.13
C THR A 94 8.24 6.66 1.67
N PHE A 95 7.33 5.70 1.72
CA PHE A 95 7.67 4.38 2.23
C PHE A 95 6.91 3.25 1.56
N SER A 96 7.46 2.04 1.60
CA SER A 96 6.77 0.89 1.02
C SER A 96 7.08 -0.43 1.69
N THR A 97 6.12 -1.35 1.62
CA THR A 97 6.28 -2.75 2.04
C THR A 97 6.12 -3.68 0.85
N CYS A 98 6.92 -4.73 0.74
CA CYS A 98 6.74 -5.73 -0.31
C CYS A 98 7.13 -7.14 0.15
N GLY A 99 6.74 -8.16 -0.62
CA GLY A 99 7.12 -9.55 -0.38
C GLY A 99 8.53 -9.94 -0.82
N SER A 100 9.20 -9.08 -1.59
CA SER A 100 10.51 -9.38 -2.18
C SER A 100 11.32 -8.11 -2.48
N ASN A 101 11.11 -7.51 -3.65
CA ASN A 101 11.87 -6.36 -4.14
C ASN A 101 10.92 -5.21 -4.54
N MET A 102 11.28 -3.99 -4.14
CA MET A 102 10.50 -2.77 -4.32
C MET A 102 10.65 -2.16 -5.73
N ARG A 103 11.75 -2.42 -6.43
CA ARG A 103 11.98 -1.97 -7.81
C ARG A 103 11.57 -0.50 -8.06
N ASN A 104 10.46 -0.23 -8.76
CA ASN A 104 10.06 1.13 -9.17
C ASN A 104 9.21 1.91 -8.14
N MET A 105 8.94 1.36 -6.95
CA MET A 105 8.08 2.03 -5.97
C MET A 105 8.52 3.47 -5.68
N ARG A 106 9.80 3.68 -5.36
CA ARG A 106 10.37 5.01 -5.09
C ARG A 106 10.20 5.94 -6.28
N TYR A 107 10.57 5.47 -7.46
CA TYR A 107 10.46 6.25 -8.71
C TYR A 107 9.03 6.74 -8.94
N VAL A 108 8.05 5.86 -8.82
CA VAL A 108 6.64 6.19 -9.06
C VAL A 108 6.14 7.25 -8.08
N PHE A 109 6.47 7.11 -6.79
CA PHE A 109 6.16 8.13 -5.79
C PHE A 109 6.81 9.47 -6.15
N GLU A 110 8.11 9.48 -6.41
CA GLU A 110 8.87 10.70 -6.74
C GLU A 110 8.32 11.39 -7.99
N GLN A 111 7.93 10.64 -9.03
CA GLN A 111 7.33 11.21 -10.23
C GLN A 111 6.01 11.93 -9.95
N ILE A 112 5.07 11.29 -9.27
CA ILE A 112 3.75 11.87 -8.99
C ILE A 112 3.90 13.09 -8.08
N LEU A 113 4.62 12.95 -6.96
CA LEU A 113 4.75 13.99 -5.94
C LEU A 113 5.49 15.23 -6.48
N THR A 114 6.55 15.03 -7.28
CA THR A 114 7.26 16.16 -7.91
C THR A 114 6.37 16.89 -8.91
N ALA A 115 5.48 16.20 -9.62
CA ALA A 115 4.52 16.83 -10.53
C ALA A 115 3.54 17.76 -9.81
N HIS A 116 3.27 17.51 -8.52
CA HIS A 116 2.49 18.40 -7.65
C HIS A 116 3.31 19.48 -6.93
N GLY A 117 4.61 19.60 -7.24
CA GLY A 117 5.52 20.59 -6.63
C GLY A 117 6.04 20.21 -5.25
N ALA A 118 5.84 18.97 -4.80
CA ALA A 118 6.41 18.49 -3.54
C ALA A 118 7.93 18.37 -3.61
N LEU A 119 8.55 18.23 -2.44
CA LEU A 119 9.98 18.02 -2.25
C LEU A 119 10.23 16.64 -1.63
N PRO A 120 10.30 15.55 -2.43
CA PRO A 120 10.60 14.20 -1.93
C PRO A 120 12.03 14.13 -1.38
N VAL A 121 12.15 14.00 -0.06
CA VAL A 121 13.45 14.01 0.65
C VAL A 121 14.04 12.61 0.68
N THR A 122 13.28 11.64 1.18
CA THR A 122 13.78 10.28 1.41
C THR A 122 12.71 9.21 1.16
N TYR A 123 13.18 7.97 1.05
CA TYR A 123 12.35 6.78 0.85
C TYR A 123 12.83 5.64 1.74
N VAL A 124 11.94 5.01 2.49
CA VAL A 124 12.26 3.83 3.32
C VAL A 124 11.44 2.63 2.89
N SER A 125 11.97 1.42 3.06
CA SER A 125 11.20 0.23 2.67
C SER A 125 11.43 -0.95 3.57
N ALA A 126 10.46 -1.86 3.61
CA ALA A 126 10.55 -3.07 4.42
C ALA A 126 10.04 -4.31 3.68
N ILE A 127 10.74 -5.43 3.85
CA ILE A 127 10.27 -6.73 3.39
C ILE A 127 9.29 -7.30 4.43
N TYR A 128 8.07 -7.59 4.01
CA TYR A 128 6.99 -8.17 4.80
C TYR A 128 6.31 -9.31 4.02
N PRO A 129 5.59 -10.24 4.68
CA PRO A 129 4.80 -11.26 3.98
C PRO A 129 3.85 -10.63 2.95
N GLY A 130 3.92 -11.09 1.70
CA GLY A 130 3.07 -10.62 0.61
C GLY A 130 1.66 -11.20 0.67
N ASN A 131 0.72 -10.58 -0.06
CA ASN A 131 -0.69 -11.01 -0.09
C ASN A 131 -0.92 -12.26 -0.96
N TYR A 132 0.03 -12.61 -1.83
CA TYR A 132 -0.07 -13.70 -2.80
C TYR A 132 0.02 -15.07 -2.14
N VAL A 133 -1.15 -15.68 -1.96
CA VAL A 133 -1.37 -16.92 -1.23
C VAL A 133 -0.68 -18.12 -1.89
N HIS A 134 -0.61 -18.16 -3.23
CA HIS A 134 0.06 -19.25 -3.97
C HIS A 134 1.60 -19.15 -3.96
N ILE A 135 2.15 -17.99 -3.61
CA ILE A 135 3.60 -17.76 -3.43
C ILE A 135 4.01 -18.03 -1.97
N GLN A 136 3.10 -18.51 -1.11
CA GLN A 136 3.38 -18.89 0.28
C GLN A 136 4.28 -20.11 0.47
N MET A 137 4.91 -20.66 -0.58
CA MET A 137 6.05 -21.59 -0.41
C MET A 137 7.26 -20.95 0.31
N ALA A 138 7.21 -19.65 0.64
CA ALA A 138 8.25 -18.96 1.40
C ALA A 138 7.74 -18.17 2.63
N TYR A 139 6.55 -18.43 3.18
CA TYR A 139 6.03 -17.68 4.35
C TYR A 139 7.04 -17.68 5.52
N ALA A 140 7.61 -18.85 5.83
CA ALA A 140 8.63 -18.98 6.88
C ALA A 140 9.94 -18.24 6.56
N ASN A 141 10.30 -18.12 5.28
CA ASN A 141 11.52 -17.43 4.86
C ASN A 141 11.35 -15.91 4.79
N VAL A 142 10.16 -15.40 4.46
CA VAL A 142 9.88 -13.96 4.47
C VAL A 142 9.81 -13.40 5.89
N VAL A 143 9.23 -14.15 6.85
CA VAL A 143 9.27 -13.77 8.28
C VAL A 143 10.71 -13.76 8.81
N LYS A 144 11.54 -14.74 8.42
CA LYS A 144 12.97 -14.79 8.82
C LYS A 144 13.83 -13.68 8.20
N ASN A 145 13.45 -13.14 7.04
CA ASN A 145 14.22 -12.16 6.27
C ASN A 145 13.56 -10.77 6.24
N GLN A 146 12.70 -10.46 7.22
CA GLN A 146 12.17 -9.10 7.37
C GLN A 146 13.33 -8.13 7.56
N LYS A 147 13.49 -7.22 6.61
CA LYS A 147 14.55 -6.22 6.62
C LYS A 147 13.94 -4.87 6.35
N MET A 148 14.22 -3.92 7.24
CA MET A 148 13.99 -2.50 7.01
C MET A 148 15.25 -1.93 6.36
N VAL A 149 15.06 -1.25 5.24
CA VAL A 149 16.14 -0.69 4.42
C VAL A 149 16.18 0.81 4.65
N ASP A 150 17.36 1.28 5.05
CA ASP A 150 17.72 2.68 5.23
C ASP A 150 16.84 3.47 6.23
N LEU A 151 16.12 2.79 7.14
CA LEU A 151 15.16 3.42 8.05
C LEU A 151 15.77 4.58 8.87
N LYS A 152 16.77 4.29 9.72
CA LYS A 152 17.34 5.28 10.64
C LYS A 152 17.96 6.46 9.90
N LYS A 153 18.78 6.15 8.89
CA LYS A 153 19.46 7.14 8.05
C LYS A 153 18.45 8.08 7.40
N ASN A 154 17.42 7.53 6.75
CA ASN A 154 16.48 8.34 5.97
C ASN A 154 15.49 9.09 6.85
N CYS A 155 15.19 8.60 8.07
CA CYS A 155 14.45 9.36 9.08
C CYS A 155 15.28 10.56 9.57
N ALA A 156 16.57 10.37 9.84
CA ALA A 156 17.47 11.45 10.23
C ALA A 156 17.60 12.52 9.13
N GLU A 157 17.76 12.11 7.88
CA GLU A 157 17.80 13.03 6.73
C GLU A 157 16.49 13.81 6.56
N PHE A 158 15.33 13.16 6.76
CA PHE A 158 14.04 13.84 6.70
C PHE A 158 13.88 14.88 7.81
N VAL A 159 14.17 14.53 9.06
CA VAL A 159 14.14 15.48 10.19
C VAL A 159 15.12 16.62 10.00
N HIS A 160 16.32 16.33 9.46
CA HIS A 160 17.29 17.37 9.13
C HIS A 160 16.70 18.37 8.14
N ALA A 161 16.16 17.90 7.01
CA ALA A 161 15.54 18.77 6.00
C ALA A 161 14.43 19.66 6.57
N LEU A 162 13.60 19.10 7.47
CA LEU A 162 12.54 19.87 8.16
C LEU A 162 13.10 20.97 9.07
N LYS A 163 14.19 20.70 9.81
CA LYS A 163 14.77 21.64 10.77
C LYS A 163 15.60 22.74 10.11
N THR A 164 16.34 22.41 9.07
CA THR A 164 17.25 23.35 8.38
C THR A 164 16.60 24.05 7.20
N ASN A 165 15.39 23.62 6.81
CA ASN A 165 14.73 24.05 5.59
C ASN A 165 15.63 23.88 4.34
N THR A 166 16.40 22.78 4.31
CA THR A 166 17.27 22.44 3.18
C THR A 166 16.72 21.26 2.41
N TYR A 167 16.48 21.47 1.12
CA TYR A 167 16.16 20.40 0.19
C TYR A 167 17.36 20.09 -0.71
N ILE A 168 17.96 18.92 -0.50
CA ILE A 168 18.96 18.37 -1.43
C ILE A 168 18.21 17.43 -2.36
N ARG A 169 18.01 17.86 -3.61
CA ARG A 169 17.37 17.02 -4.62
C ARG A 169 18.27 15.82 -4.89
N THR A 170 17.88 14.64 -4.40
CA THR A 170 18.56 13.40 -4.77
C THR A 170 18.41 13.18 -6.28
N GLN A 171 19.43 12.64 -6.94
CA GLN A 171 19.31 12.29 -8.37
C GLN A 171 18.04 11.46 -8.56
N GLN A 172 17.17 11.90 -9.48
CA GLN A 172 15.91 11.23 -9.74
C GLN A 172 16.19 9.76 -10.03
N THR A 173 15.54 8.86 -9.30
CA THR A 173 15.73 7.43 -9.54
C THR A 173 15.36 7.12 -10.99
N LYS A 174 16.21 6.38 -11.71
CA LYS A 174 15.85 5.93 -13.07
C LYS A 174 14.90 4.74 -12.93
N SER A 175 13.85 4.67 -13.75
CA SER A 175 12.98 3.49 -13.83
C SER A 175 13.83 2.25 -14.10
N CYS A 176 13.74 1.24 -13.23
CA CYS A 176 14.52 0.01 -13.37
C CYS A 176 13.88 -0.99 -14.35
N THR A 177 12.70 -0.68 -14.90
CA THR A 177 11.96 -1.57 -15.81
C THR A 177 11.02 -0.80 -16.75
N GLN A 178 11.52 0.20 -17.48
CA GLN A 178 10.73 0.92 -18.48
C GLN A 178 10.11 -0.11 -19.47
N GLY A 179 8.78 -0.29 -19.43
CA GLY A 179 8.01 -1.19 -20.31
C GLY A 179 7.83 -2.66 -19.88
N PHE A 180 8.47 -3.14 -18.80
CA PHE A 180 8.33 -4.55 -18.36
C PHE A 180 7.23 -4.76 -17.31
N THR A 181 6.94 -3.77 -16.46
CA THR A 181 5.90 -3.86 -15.40
C THR A 181 4.50 -3.93 -15.99
N ASP A 182 4.22 -3.13 -17.01
CA ASP A 182 2.89 -3.02 -17.61
C ASP A 182 2.53 -4.29 -18.40
N ARG A 183 3.54 -4.96 -18.98
CA ARG A 183 3.38 -6.24 -19.71
C ARG A 183 3.14 -7.44 -18.80
N MET A 184 3.64 -7.43 -17.55
CA MET A 184 3.42 -8.55 -16.62
C MET A 184 2.06 -8.51 -15.92
N GLN A 185 1.47 -7.32 -15.74
CA GLN A 185 0.08 -7.20 -15.26
C GLN A 185 -0.92 -7.97 -16.12
N GLN A 186 -0.61 -8.19 -17.41
CA GLN A 186 -1.51 -8.82 -18.39
C GLN A 186 -1.33 -10.33 -18.56
N LYS A 187 -0.28 -10.95 -18.00
CA LYS A 187 0.05 -12.38 -18.25
C LYS A 187 -0.06 -13.31 -17.04
N ALA A 188 -0.55 -12.83 -15.90
CA ALA A 188 -0.84 -13.72 -14.78
C ALA A 188 -2.01 -14.65 -15.15
N ILE A 189 -1.82 -15.96 -14.96
CA ILE A 189 -2.89 -16.96 -15.09
C ILE A 189 -4.06 -16.48 -14.22
N PRO A 190 -5.26 -16.22 -14.78
CA PRO A 190 -6.36 -15.71 -14.00
C PRO A 190 -6.77 -16.78 -12.99
N ILE A 191 -6.51 -16.52 -11.72
CA ILE A 191 -6.98 -17.38 -10.64
C ILE A 191 -8.47 -17.09 -10.51
N ILE A 192 -9.27 -18.07 -10.95
CA ILE A 192 -10.72 -17.97 -10.90
C ILE A 192 -11.18 -18.16 -9.45
N PHE A 193 -11.41 -17.04 -8.76
CA PHE A 193 -12.08 -17.02 -7.46
C PHE A 193 -13.56 -17.37 -7.58
N LYS A 194 -14.10 -18.06 -6.58
CA LYS A 194 -15.52 -18.37 -6.38
C LYS A 194 -15.92 -18.00 -4.95
N ILE A 195 -17.21 -17.79 -4.74
CA ILE A 195 -17.79 -17.56 -3.42
C ILE A 195 -18.46 -18.85 -2.94
N ASP A 196 -17.98 -19.38 -1.82
CA ASP A 196 -18.50 -20.58 -1.17
C ASP A 196 -19.85 -20.31 -0.46
N SER A 197 -20.59 -21.38 -0.15
CA SER A 197 -21.86 -21.30 0.55
C SER A 197 -21.75 -20.70 1.97
N ALA A 198 -20.55 -20.75 2.58
CA ALA A 198 -20.24 -20.08 3.84
C ALA A 198 -20.37 -18.55 3.83
N CYS A 199 -20.54 -17.93 2.65
CA CYS A 199 -20.71 -16.49 2.54
C CYS A 199 -21.93 -15.97 3.33
N ILE A 200 -21.69 -14.99 4.20
CA ILE A 200 -22.70 -14.33 5.03
C ILE A 200 -23.17 -12.96 4.48
N GLY A 201 -22.77 -12.58 3.27
CA GLY A 201 -23.24 -11.34 2.65
C GLY A 201 -22.72 -10.03 3.26
N CYS A 202 -21.68 -10.05 4.11
CA CYS A 202 -21.22 -8.87 4.85
C CYS A 202 -20.61 -7.73 4.00
N GLY A 203 -20.35 -7.96 2.71
CA GLY A 203 -19.81 -6.94 1.80
C GLY A 203 -18.34 -6.56 2.00
N THR A 204 -17.62 -7.17 2.94
CA THR A 204 -16.20 -6.82 3.19
C THR A 204 -15.33 -7.00 1.94
N CYS A 205 -15.54 -8.08 1.19
CA CYS A 205 -14.82 -8.32 -0.06
C CYS A 205 -15.15 -7.30 -1.14
N VAL A 206 -16.42 -6.88 -1.23
CA VAL A 206 -16.88 -5.82 -2.14
C VAL A 206 -16.11 -4.53 -1.82
N ARG A 207 -16.15 -4.10 -0.56
CA ARG A 207 -15.48 -2.91 -0.03
C ARG A 207 -13.97 -2.87 -0.30
N ASN A 208 -13.30 -4.02 -0.23
CA ASN A 208 -11.84 -4.12 -0.39
C ASN A 208 -11.38 -4.54 -1.80
N CYS A 209 -12.26 -4.59 -2.81
CA CYS A 209 -11.88 -5.00 -4.17
C CYS A 209 -11.41 -3.81 -5.02
N PRO A 210 -10.11 -3.68 -5.35
CA PRO A 210 -9.59 -2.53 -6.09
C PRO A 210 -10.10 -2.48 -7.53
N SER A 211 -10.40 -3.64 -8.12
CA SER A 211 -10.98 -3.74 -9.46
C SER A 211 -12.50 -3.48 -9.50
N GLY A 212 -13.16 -3.39 -8.34
CA GLY A 212 -14.61 -3.16 -8.29
C GLY A 212 -15.50 -4.33 -8.72
N ILE A 213 -14.95 -5.52 -8.97
CA ILE A 213 -15.62 -6.65 -9.65
C ILE A 213 -16.51 -7.54 -8.77
N LEU A 214 -16.91 -7.04 -7.60
CA LEU A 214 -17.68 -7.80 -6.60
C LEU A 214 -18.94 -7.02 -6.22
N SER A 215 -20.08 -7.69 -6.24
CA SER A 215 -21.39 -7.18 -5.80
C SER A 215 -21.94 -8.03 -4.64
N ILE A 216 -23.00 -7.54 -3.97
CA ILE A 216 -23.84 -8.37 -3.12
C ILE A 216 -25.16 -8.63 -3.85
N GLU A 217 -25.46 -9.90 -4.11
CA GLU A 217 -26.68 -10.37 -4.75
C GLU A 217 -27.26 -11.52 -3.93
N ASN A 218 -28.58 -11.53 -3.71
CA ASN A 218 -29.25 -12.58 -2.93
C ASN A 218 -28.57 -12.87 -1.57
N LYS A 219 -28.15 -11.81 -0.87
CA LYS A 219 -27.42 -11.85 0.42
C LYS A 219 -26.07 -12.57 0.36
N LYS A 220 -25.46 -12.74 -0.82
CA LYS A 220 -24.12 -13.31 -0.99
C LYS A 220 -23.26 -12.43 -1.87
N ALA A 221 -21.95 -12.54 -1.70
CA ALA A 221 -21.02 -11.90 -2.63
C ALA A 221 -21.04 -12.65 -3.97
N VAL A 222 -20.91 -11.90 -5.07
CA VAL A 222 -20.83 -12.45 -6.42
C VAL A 222 -19.74 -11.69 -7.19
N PHE A 223 -18.93 -12.41 -7.96
CA PHE A 223 -17.99 -11.81 -8.91
C PHE A 223 -18.74 -11.47 -10.20
N THR A 224 -18.79 -10.20 -10.58
CA THR A 224 -19.55 -9.72 -11.75
C THR A 224 -18.71 -9.64 -13.02
N GLU A 225 -17.39 -9.41 -12.88
CA GLU A 225 -16.46 -9.13 -13.99
C GLU A 225 -15.11 -9.81 -13.71
N GLN A 226 -15.12 -11.14 -13.70
CA GLN A 226 -13.99 -11.95 -13.25
C GLN A 226 -12.71 -11.76 -14.09
N GLU A 227 -12.87 -11.48 -15.37
CA GLU A 227 -11.80 -11.16 -16.32
C GLU A 227 -11.04 -9.88 -15.97
N LYS A 228 -11.63 -8.97 -15.19
CA LYS A 228 -10.99 -7.75 -14.69
C LYS A 228 -10.27 -7.94 -13.35
N CYS A 229 -10.22 -9.17 -12.84
CA CYS A 229 -9.56 -9.47 -11.58
C CYS A 229 -8.03 -9.34 -11.71
N VAL A 230 -7.43 -8.46 -10.90
CA VAL A 230 -5.97 -8.28 -10.85
C VAL A 230 -5.24 -9.29 -9.94
N GLY A 231 -5.97 -10.25 -9.35
CA GLY A 231 -5.36 -11.30 -8.52
C GLY A 231 -4.71 -10.81 -7.23
N CYS A 232 -5.14 -9.67 -6.65
CA CYS A 232 -4.52 -9.07 -5.46
C CYS A 232 -4.79 -9.80 -4.12
N TYR A 233 -5.71 -10.77 -4.11
CA TYR A 233 -6.13 -11.53 -2.92
C TYR A 233 -6.74 -10.71 -1.76
N ALA A 234 -7.04 -9.42 -1.95
CA ALA A 234 -7.64 -8.58 -0.90
C ALA A 234 -8.96 -9.17 -0.35
N CYS A 235 -9.82 -9.65 -1.25
CA CYS A 235 -11.09 -10.28 -0.91
C CYS A 235 -10.90 -11.56 -0.07
N PHE A 236 -9.88 -12.35 -0.39
CA PHE A 236 -9.51 -13.53 0.38
C PHE A 236 -9.02 -13.13 1.78
N GLN A 237 -8.02 -12.25 1.89
CA GLN A 237 -7.40 -11.88 3.18
C GLN A 237 -8.38 -11.20 4.16
N LYS A 238 -9.42 -10.53 3.65
CA LYS A 238 -10.40 -9.79 4.46
C LYS A 238 -11.69 -10.56 4.75
N CYS A 239 -11.92 -11.73 4.15
CA CYS A 239 -13.18 -12.45 4.32
C CYS A 239 -13.26 -13.08 5.72
N PRO A 240 -14.20 -12.66 6.60
CA PRO A 240 -14.24 -13.14 7.98
C PRO A 240 -14.65 -14.61 8.12
N VAL A 241 -15.27 -15.17 7.09
CA VAL A 241 -15.81 -16.55 7.05
C VAL A 241 -15.12 -17.42 5.98
N HIS A 242 -13.98 -16.95 5.45
CA HIS A 242 -13.15 -17.67 4.48
C HIS A 242 -13.92 -18.17 3.23
N ALA A 243 -14.96 -17.44 2.81
CA ALA A 243 -15.83 -17.84 1.72
C ALA A 243 -15.25 -17.57 0.31
N VAL A 244 -14.06 -16.97 0.18
CA VAL A 244 -13.42 -16.76 -1.13
C VAL A 244 -12.50 -17.96 -1.41
N VAL A 245 -12.83 -18.73 -2.44
CA VAL A 245 -12.16 -20.00 -2.77
C VAL A 245 -11.72 -20.05 -4.23
N ASP A 246 -10.83 -20.97 -4.59
CA ASP A 246 -10.57 -21.37 -5.98
C ASP A 246 -11.45 -22.56 -6.35
N GLU A 247 -11.47 -22.96 -7.63
CA GLU A 247 -12.31 -24.07 -8.11
C GLU A 247 -12.13 -25.37 -7.33
N LYS A 248 -10.91 -25.65 -6.87
CA LYS A 248 -10.55 -26.86 -6.12
C LYS A 248 -10.60 -26.68 -4.60
N LYS A 249 -11.12 -25.55 -4.11
CA LYS A 249 -11.17 -25.14 -2.69
C LYS A 249 -9.83 -25.30 -1.94
N LYS A 250 -8.71 -25.16 -2.64
CA LYS A 250 -7.37 -25.12 -2.03
C LYS A 250 -7.21 -23.86 -1.20
N LEU A 251 -7.70 -22.72 -1.68
CA LEU A 251 -7.61 -21.45 -0.95
C LEU A 251 -8.30 -21.49 0.42
N ALA A 252 -9.43 -22.20 0.55
CA ALA A 252 -10.14 -22.37 1.82
C ALA A 252 -9.28 -23.02 2.92
N LYS A 253 -8.27 -23.81 2.52
CA LYS A 253 -7.36 -24.52 3.43
C LYS A 253 -6.13 -23.70 3.80
N ILE A 254 -5.95 -22.55 3.17
CA ILE A 254 -4.78 -21.70 3.41
C ILE A 254 -5.14 -20.67 4.48
N GLN A 255 -4.22 -20.48 5.43
CA GLN A 255 -4.39 -19.49 6.48
C GLN A 255 -4.33 -18.07 5.88
N GLN A 256 -5.37 -17.28 6.14
CA GLN A 256 -5.34 -15.84 5.86
C GLN A 256 -4.25 -15.18 6.69
N TYR A 257 -3.49 -14.29 6.06
CA TYR A 257 -2.49 -13.49 6.73
C TYR A 257 -3.10 -12.16 7.16
N LYS A 258 -3.02 -11.90 8.46
CA LYS A 258 -3.13 -10.57 9.04
C LYS A 258 -1.81 -10.28 9.72
N PHE A 259 -1.37 -9.03 9.65
CA PHE A 259 -0.19 -8.62 10.40
C PHE A 259 -0.37 -9.00 11.88
N ASP A 260 0.62 -9.71 12.42
CA ASP A 260 0.73 -10.05 13.83
C ASP A 260 2.02 -9.44 14.37
N ALA A 261 1.88 -8.48 15.28
CA ALA A 261 2.99 -7.77 15.90
C ALA A 261 3.97 -8.71 16.62
N LYS A 262 3.53 -9.91 17.04
CA LYS A 262 4.38 -10.91 17.67
C LYS A 262 5.37 -11.58 16.71
N LEU A 263 5.14 -11.47 15.40
CA LEU A 263 6.01 -12.07 14.38
C LEU A 263 7.25 -11.22 14.08
N ILE A 264 7.31 -9.98 14.56
CA ILE A 264 8.51 -9.14 14.47
C ILE A 264 9.42 -9.52 15.64
N LYS A 265 10.51 -10.26 15.36
CA LYS A 265 11.63 -10.31 16.30
C LYS A 265 12.22 -8.91 16.37
N LYS A 266 12.15 -8.30 17.57
CA LYS A 266 12.85 -7.05 17.89
C LYS A 266 14.35 -7.21 17.68
#